data_AF-G7CGU3-F1
#
_entry.id   AF-G7CGU3-F1
#
_cell.length_a   1.000
_cell.length_b   1.000
_cell.length_c   1.000
_cell.angle_alpha   90.00
_cell.angle_beta   90.00
_cell.angle_gamma   90.00
#
_symmetry.space_group_name_H-M   'P 1'
#
loop_
_entity.id
_entity.type
_entity.pdbx_description
1 polymer ?
#
loop_
_entity_poly.entity_id
_entity_poly.type
_entity_poly.pdbx_seq_one_letter_code
_entity_poly.pdbx_strand_id
1 'polypeptide(L)'
;MVTGAAAGLGRAEAIGLARAGATVVVNDIASALDTSDVLDEIAAAGSKGVAVAGDISQRATADELVQTADNLGGLGIVVNNAGITRDKMLFNMSDEDWDAVIAVHLRGHFLLTRNAAAYWRAKAKESGGQVYGRIINTSSEAGLSGPIGQANYGAAKAGITALTLTAARALERYGVRANAIAPRARTAMTAAVFGDEPELAEGQIDPLSPEHVVTLVRFLASPASEAVNGQLFIVYGPTVTLVAAPTAERRFEARADAWDPADLSETLRSYFADRDPNRGFSATELMGVTD
;
A
#
# COMPACT_ATOMS: atom_id res chain seq x y z
N MET A 1 -3.51 5.83 -12.70
CA MET A 1 -4.66 6.09 -11.80
C MET A 1 -4.15 6.15 -10.38
N VAL A 2 -4.61 7.11 -9.59
CA VAL A 2 -4.27 7.24 -8.16
C VAL A 2 -5.56 7.42 -7.36
N THR A 3 -5.74 6.64 -6.30
CA THR A 3 -6.93 6.70 -5.41
C THR A 3 -6.57 7.42 -4.11
N GLY A 4 -7.54 8.10 -3.49
CA GLY A 4 -7.28 8.96 -2.33
C GLY A 4 -6.37 10.14 -2.72
N ALA A 5 -6.60 10.69 -3.91
CA ALA A 5 -5.69 11.61 -4.57
C ALA A 5 -6.04 13.10 -4.37
N ALA A 6 -7.11 13.43 -3.64
CA ALA A 6 -7.49 14.82 -3.41
C ALA A 6 -6.52 15.55 -2.47
N ALA A 7 -5.88 14.83 -1.54
CA ALA A 7 -4.99 15.41 -0.54
C ALA A 7 -3.85 14.46 -0.14
N GLY A 8 -2.94 14.97 0.70
CA GLY A 8 -1.90 14.18 1.35
C GLY A 8 -1.00 13.41 0.38
N LEU A 9 -0.71 12.15 0.73
CA LEU A 9 0.22 11.31 -0.03
C LEU A 9 -0.30 11.00 -1.44
N GLY A 10 -1.58 10.67 -1.60
CA GLY A 10 -2.13 10.35 -2.93
C GLY A 10 -2.10 11.54 -3.89
N ARG A 11 -2.34 12.76 -3.38
CA ARG A 11 -2.15 14.00 -4.16
C ARG A 11 -0.70 14.14 -4.61
N ALA A 12 0.25 13.99 -3.69
CA ALA A 12 1.68 14.07 -4.00
C ALA A 12 2.11 12.99 -5.02
N GLU A 13 1.61 11.75 -4.90
CA GLU A 13 1.86 10.66 -5.86
C GLU A 13 1.30 11.00 -7.25
N ALA A 14 0.08 11.54 -7.33
CA ALA A 14 -0.55 11.96 -8.58
C ALA A 14 0.28 13.05 -9.28
N ILE A 15 0.70 14.08 -8.55
CA ILE A 15 1.55 15.17 -9.08
C ILE A 15 2.93 14.62 -9.47
N GLY A 16 3.52 13.74 -8.68
CA GLY A 16 4.82 13.13 -8.99
C GLY A 16 4.81 12.29 -10.27
N LEU A 17 3.73 11.55 -10.52
CA LEU A 17 3.54 10.82 -11.78
C LEU A 17 3.29 11.77 -12.96
N ALA A 18 2.53 12.85 -12.75
CA ALA A 18 2.34 13.90 -13.75
C ALA A 18 3.67 14.58 -14.14
N ARG A 19 4.53 14.89 -13.17
CA ARG A 19 5.91 15.40 -13.40
C ARG A 19 6.79 14.40 -14.17
N ALA A 20 6.43 13.11 -14.17
CA ALA A 20 7.10 12.08 -14.97
C ALA A 20 6.46 11.88 -16.36
N GLY A 21 5.49 12.72 -16.75
CA GLY A 21 4.84 12.70 -18.06
C GLY A 21 3.60 11.80 -18.17
N ALA A 22 3.07 11.30 -17.05
CA ALA A 22 1.86 10.49 -17.07
C ALA A 22 0.60 11.35 -17.23
N THR A 23 -0.35 10.90 -18.05
CA THR A 23 -1.76 11.33 -17.89
C THR A 23 -2.33 10.65 -16.64
N VAL A 24 -2.92 11.43 -15.74
CA VAL A 24 -3.31 10.95 -14.40
C VAL A 24 -4.83 11.03 -14.23
N VAL A 25 -5.46 9.87 -14.04
CA VAL A 25 -6.82 9.79 -13.49
C VAL A 25 -6.72 9.81 -11.96
N VAL A 26 -7.30 10.82 -11.32
CA VAL A 26 -7.36 10.99 -9.87
C VAL A 26 -8.74 10.57 -9.36
N ASN A 27 -8.76 9.82 -8.27
CA ASN A 27 -9.99 9.39 -7.60
C ASN A 27 -9.98 9.79 -6.12
N ASP A 28 -11.11 10.32 -5.69
CA ASP A 28 -11.44 10.54 -4.28
C ASP A 28 -12.97 10.69 -4.12
N ILE A 29 -13.41 10.94 -2.90
CA ILE A 29 -14.79 11.36 -2.61
C ILE A 29 -15.05 12.71 -3.28
N ALA A 30 -16.25 12.91 -3.85
CA ALA A 30 -16.61 14.10 -4.61
C ALA A 30 -16.26 15.41 -3.89
N SER A 31 -16.70 15.57 -2.65
CA SER A 31 -16.42 16.77 -1.85
C SER A 31 -14.94 17.03 -1.60
N ALA A 32 -14.12 15.98 -1.58
CA ALA A 32 -12.67 16.13 -1.44
C ALA A 32 -12.03 16.58 -2.76
N LEU A 33 -12.47 16.04 -3.90
CA LEU A 33 -12.01 16.47 -5.22
C LEU A 33 -12.41 17.92 -5.53
N ASP A 34 -13.63 18.33 -5.18
CA ASP A 34 -14.16 19.67 -5.44
C ASP A 34 -13.33 20.79 -4.78
N THR A 35 -12.63 20.46 -3.69
CA THR A 35 -11.79 21.41 -2.94
C THR A 35 -10.30 21.19 -3.15
N SER A 36 -9.93 20.23 -4.00
CA SER A 36 -8.54 19.88 -4.29
C SER A 36 -7.98 20.73 -5.42
N ASP A 37 -6.72 21.12 -5.29
CA ASP A 37 -5.89 21.75 -6.33
C ASP A 37 -5.13 20.71 -7.18
N VAL A 38 -5.36 19.40 -7.00
CA VAL A 38 -4.57 18.35 -7.63
C VAL A 38 -4.58 18.41 -9.16
N LEU A 39 -5.71 18.78 -9.77
CA LEU A 39 -5.79 18.89 -11.23
C LEU A 39 -5.00 20.08 -11.77
N ASP A 40 -5.01 21.20 -11.04
CA ASP A 40 -4.25 22.40 -11.39
C ASP A 40 -2.74 22.14 -11.27
N GLU A 41 -2.32 21.44 -10.21
CA GLU A 41 -0.93 21.01 -10.03
C GLU A 41 -0.47 20.00 -11.08
N ILE A 42 -1.35 19.06 -11.48
CA ILE A 42 -1.07 18.15 -12.60
C ILE A 42 -0.89 18.94 -13.90
N ALA A 43 -1.73 19.95 -14.16
CA ALA A 43 -1.63 20.81 -15.32
C ALA A 43 -0.34 21.66 -15.28
N ALA A 44 0.02 22.20 -14.11
CA ALA A 44 1.27 22.93 -13.90
C ALA A 44 2.51 22.04 -14.11
N ALA A 45 2.41 20.75 -13.82
CA ALA A 45 3.43 19.75 -14.15
C ALA A 45 3.50 19.38 -15.65
N GLY A 46 2.65 19.98 -16.50
CA GLY A 46 2.65 19.78 -17.95
C GLY A 46 1.93 18.52 -18.42
N SER A 47 1.09 17.92 -17.58
CA SER A 47 0.39 16.66 -17.86
C SER A 47 -1.13 16.82 -17.81
N LYS A 48 -1.84 15.85 -18.41
CA LYS A 48 -3.31 15.81 -18.39
C LYS A 48 -3.81 15.15 -17.10
N GLY A 49 -4.69 15.84 -16.37
CA GLY A 49 -5.44 15.29 -15.24
C GLY A 49 -6.91 15.05 -15.59
N VAL A 50 -7.51 13.98 -15.06
CA VAL A 50 -8.96 13.73 -15.12
C VAL A 50 -9.44 13.25 -13.75
N ALA A 51 -10.48 13.86 -13.20
CA ALA A 51 -11.07 13.44 -11.94
C ALA A 51 -12.22 12.43 -12.16
N VAL A 52 -12.26 11.40 -11.33
CA VAL A 52 -13.37 10.44 -11.24
C VAL A 52 -13.76 10.34 -9.76
N ALA A 53 -14.89 10.93 -9.42
CA ALA A 53 -15.41 10.92 -8.05
C ALA A 53 -16.04 9.58 -7.71
N GLY A 54 -15.82 9.09 -6.50
CA GLY A 54 -16.50 7.90 -6.00
C GLY A 54 -15.76 7.21 -4.86
N ASP A 55 -16.54 6.50 -4.04
CA ASP A 55 -16.00 5.65 -2.98
C ASP A 55 -15.35 4.40 -3.59
N ILE A 56 -14.04 4.28 -3.45
CA ILE A 56 -13.25 3.17 -3.98
C ILE A 56 -13.69 1.81 -3.40
N SER A 57 -14.35 1.80 -2.24
CA SER A 57 -14.92 0.60 -1.68
C SER A 57 -16.07 0.06 -2.53
N GLN A 58 -16.65 0.85 -3.44
CA GLN A 58 -17.75 0.47 -4.32
C GLN A 58 -17.28 -0.03 -5.68
N ARG A 59 -17.94 -1.06 -6.19
CA ARG A 59 -17.60 -1.68 -7.48
C ARG A 59 -17.66 -0.68 -8.64
N ALA A 60 -18.68 0.17 -8.65
CA ALA A 60 -18.92 1.13 -9.72
C ALA A 60 -17.73 2.08 -9.93
N THR A 61 -17.13 2.56 -8.84
CA THR A 61 -15.96 3.44 -8.89
C THR A 61 -14.76 2.76 -9.56
N ALA A 62 -14.46 1.51 -9.19
CA ALA A 62 -13.38 0.76 -9.82
C ALA A 62 -13.65 0.44 -11.31
N ASP A 63 -14.90 0.30 -11.71
CA ASP A 63 -15.29 0.11 -13.12
C ASP A 63 -15.09 1.40 -13.93
N GLU A 64 -15.59 2.53 -13.42
CA GLU A 64 -15.48 3.84 -14.06
C GLU A 64 -14.02 4.29 -14.21
N LEU A 65 -13.18 4.01 -13.20
CA LEU A 65 -11.75 4.31 -13.26
C LEU A 65 -11.05 3.61 -14.44
N VAL A 66 -11.26 2.30 -14.58
CA VAL A 66 -10.64 1.52 -15.67
C VAL A 66 -11.22 1.93 -17.03
N GLN A 67 -12.53 2.18 -17.11
CA GLN A 67 -13.16 2.69 -18.33
C GLN A 67 -12.58 4.05 -18.74
N THR A 68 -12.39 4.95 -17.78
CA THR A 68 -11.82 6.28 -18.02
C THR A 68 -10.38 6.18 -18.51
N ALA A 69 -9.56 5.31 -17.91
CA ALA A 69 -8.19 5.07 -18.37
C ALA A 69 -8.15 4.49 -19.79
N ASP A 70 -9.04 3.55 -20.14
CA ASP A 70 -9.11 2.99 -21.49
C ASP A 70 -9.51 4.04 -22.53
N ASN A 71 -10.48 4.92 -22.20
CA ASN A 71 -10.87 6.05 -23.04
C ASN A 71 -9.74 7.08 -23.26
N LEU A 72 -8.76 7.14 -22.34
CA LEU A 72 -7.58 7.98 -22.46
C LEU A 72 -6.44 7.33 -23.24
N GLY A 73 -6.65 6.13 -23.81
CA GLY A 73 -5.68 5.40 -24.62
C GLY A 73 -5.06 4.19 -23.92
N GLY A 74 -5.41 3.95 -22.66
CA GLY A 74 -5.08 2.71 -21.96
C GLY A 74 -4.63 2.89 -20.51
N LEU A 75 -4.55 1.77 -19.79
CA LEU A 75 -4.10 1.73 -18.40
C LEU A 75 -2.67 1.20 -18.27
N GLY A 76 -1.75 2.06 -17.81
CA GLY A 76 -0.36 1.65 -17.53
C GLY A 76 -0.03 1.48 -16.04
N ILE A 77 -0.57 2.34 -15.16
CA ILE A 77 -0.17 2.42 -13.75
C ILE A 77 -1.40 2.53 -12.84
N VAL A 78 -1.42 1.74 -11.76
CA VAL A 78 -2.39 1.79 -10.68
C VAL A 78 -1.65 2.05 -9.37
N VAL A 79 -2.01 3.13 -8.68
CA VAL A 79 -1.61 3.41 -7.29
C VAL A 79 -2.84 3.33 -6.40
N ASN A 80 -2.92 2.29 -5.57
CA ASN A 80 -3.95 2.15 -4.55
C ASN A 80 -3.46 2.80 -3.26
N ASN A 81 -3.95 4.01 -2.97
CA ASN A 81 -3.55 4.78 -1.78
C ASN A 81 -4.73 5.11 -0.86
N ALA A 82 -5.96 5.19 -1.38
CA ALA A 82 -7.16 5.53 -0.60
C ALA A 82 -7.26 4.78 0.73
N GLY A 83 -7.65 5.52 1.78
CA GLY A 83 -7.62 5.02 3.13
C GLY A 83 -8.28 5.94 4.15
N ILE A 84 -8.67 5.35 5.27
CA ILE A 84 -9.21 6.03 6.46
C ILE A 84 -8.72 5.31 7.72
N THR A 85 -8.64 6.03 8.84
CA THR A 85 -8.38 5.43 10.15
C THR A 85 -9.60 5.53 11.04
N ARG A 86 -9.82 4.50 11.86
CA ARG A 86 -10.86 4.40 12.90
C ARG A 86 -10.25 3.68 14.08
N ASP A 87 -9.36 4.40 14.75
CA ASP A 87 -8.46 3.81 15.74
C ASP A 87 -9.18 3.58 17.07
N LYS A 88 -9.15 2.33 17.54
CA LYS A 88 -9.73 1.87 18.79
C LYS A 88 -8.92 0.69 19.31
N MET A 89 -8.79 0.60 20.63
CA MET A 89 -8.41 -0.67 21.26
C MET A 89 -9.42 -1.74 20.83
N LEU A 90 -8.95 -2.96 20.57
CA LEU A 90 -9.79 -4.03 20.00
C LEU A 90 -11.10 -4.25 20.79
N PHE A 91 -11.04 -4.25 22.12
CA PHE A 91 -12.20 -4.45 23.00
C PHE A 91 -13.21 -3.28 23.01
N ASN A 92 -12.88 -2.15 22.36
CA ASN A 92 -13.75 -0.97 22.20
C ASN A 92 -14.12 -0.71 20.74
N MET A 93 -13.70 -1.58 19.81
CA MET A 93 -13.94 -1.40 18.37
C MET A 93 -15.38 -1.79 18.02
N SER A 94 -16.09 -0.92 17.30
CA SER A 94 -17.41 -1.28 16.75
C SER A 94 -17.27 -2.01 15.41
N ASP A 95 -18.31 -2.72 15.02
CA ASP A 95 -18.38 -3.40 13.73
C ASP A 95 -18.26 -2.39 12.58
N GLU A 96 -18.86 -1.20 12.70
CA GLU A 96 -18.78 -0.15 11.68
C GLU A 96 -17.37 0.42 11.51
N ASP A 97 -16.64 0.63 12.62
CA ASP A 97 -15.25 1.09 12.58
C ASP A 97 -14.32 0.04 11.95
N TRP A 98 -14.59 -1.24 12.20
CA TRP A 98 -13.89 -2.34 11.54
C TRP A 98 -14.23 -2.39 10.04
N ASP A 99 -15.51 -2.50 9.71
CA ASP A 99 -15.99 -2.70 8.34
C ASP A 99 -15.62 -1.53 7.43
N ALA A 100 -15.68 -0.28 7.92
CA ALA A 100 -15.31 0.89 7.13
C ALA A 100 -13.83 0.85 6.71
N VAL A 101 -12.93 0.51 7.65
CA VAL A 101 -11.49 0.42 7.37
C VAL A 101 -11.20 -0.75 6.41
N ILE A 102 -11.79 -1.92 6.63
CA ILE A 102 -11.64 -3.07 5.72
C ILE A 102 -12.19 -2.75 4.32
N ALA A 103 -13.33 -2.08 4.23
CA ALA A 103 -13.98 -1.74 2.97
C ALA A 103 -13.13 -0.76 2.13
N VAL A 104 -12.70 0.36 2.71
CA VAL A 104 -11.94 1.36 1.95
C VAL A 104 -10.55 0.84 1.59
N HIS A 105 -9.84 0.24 2.56
CA HIS A 105 -8.49 -0.26 2.31
C HIS A 105 -8.50 -1.57 1.53
N LEU A 106 -8.91 -2.67 2.14
CA LEU A 106 -8.70 -4.00 1.57
C LEU A 106 -9.63 -4.26 0.38
N ARG A 107 -10.93 -3.96 0.52
CA ARG A 107 -11.89 -4.15 -0.58
C ARG A 107 -11.63 -3.17 -1.72
N GLY A 108 -11.33 -1.90 -1.44
CA GLY A 108 -10.95 -0.92 -2.46
C GLY A 108 -9.72 -1.34 -3.27
N HIS A 109 -8.65 -1.77 -2.58
CA HIS A 109 -7.45 -2.31 -3.24
C HIS A 109 -7.79 -3.55 -4.07
N PHE A 110 -8.61 -4.47 -3.55
CA PHE A 110 -9.06 -5.65 -4.28
C PHE A 110 -9.80 -5.27 -5.56
N LEU A 111 -10.78 -4.38 -5.49
CA LEU A 111 -11.64 -4.02 -6.63
C LEU A 111 -10.81 -3.45 -7.78
N LEU A 112 -9.98 -2.45 -7.51
CA LEU A 112 -9.19 -1.80 -8.56
C LEU A 112 -8.07 -2.69 -9.08
N THR A 113 -7.39 -3.43 -8.19
CA THR A 113 -6.35 -4.40 -8.59
C THR A 113 -6.95 -5.50 -9.48
N ARG A 114 -8.11 -6.06 -9.10
CA ARG A 114 -8.80 -7.10 -9.88
C ARG A 114 -9.24 -6.56 -11.24
N ASN A 115 -9.82 -5.36 -11.29
CA ASN A 115 -10.25 -4.75 -12.54
C ASN A 115 -9.06 -4.47 -13.49
N ALA A 116 -7.97 -3.89 -12.97
CA ALA A 116 -6.74 -3.68 -13.74
C ALA A 116 -6.10 -5.00 -14.22
N ALA A 117 -6.09 -6.03 -13.37
CA ALA A 117 -5.63 -7.36 -13.72
C ALA A 117 -6.44 -7.97 -14.88
N ALA A 118 -7.77 -7.86 -14.83
CA ALA A 118 -8.66 -8.32 -15.89
C ALA A 118 -8.43 -7.55 -17.20
N TYR A 119 -8.27 -6.22 -17.10
CA TYR A 119 -7.94 -5.35 -18.23
C TYR A 119 -6.63 -5.76 -18.91
N TRP A 120 -5.53 -5.86 -18.15
CA TRP A 120 -4.23 -6.22 -18.69
C TRP A 120 -4.20 -7.64 -19.26
N ARG A 121 -4.88 -8.60 -18.62
CA ARG A 121 -5.01 -9.95 -19.18
C ARG A 121 -5.71 -9.91 -20.55
N ALA A 122 -6.76 -9.10 -20.71
CA ALA A 122 -7.46 -8.94 -21.98
C ALA A 122 -6.55 -8.28 -23.03
N LYS A 123 -5.91 -7.16 -22.70
CA LYS A 123 -4.99 -6.46 -23.61
C LYS A 123 -3.80 -7.33 -24.02
N ALA A 124 -3.19 -8.08 -23.09
CA ALA A 124 -2.11 -9.01 -23.40
C ALA A 124 -2.54 -10.10 -24.39
N LYS A 125 -3.81 -10.54 -24.37
CA LYS A 125 -4.33 -11.49 -25.35
C LYS A 125 -4.39 -10.88 -26.77
N GLU A 126 -4.61 -9.57 -26.86
CA GLU A 126 -4.68 -8.82 -28.12
C GLU A 126 -3.27 -8.45 -28.65
N SER A 127 -2.28 -8.23 -27.77
CA SER A 127 -0.95 -7.70 -28.10
C SER A 127 0.18 -8.74 -28.14
N GLY A 128 -0.12 -10.02 -28.34
CA GLY A 128 0.91 -11.07 -28.47
C GLY A 128 1.50 -11.54 -27.13
N GLY A 129 0.77 -11.35 -26.02
CA GLY A 129 1.04 -11.96 -24.72
C GLY A 129 1.64 -11.04 -23.67
N GLN A 130 2.02 -9.81 -24.02
CA GLN A 130 2.66 -8.84 -23.10
C GLN A 130 1.93 -7.50 -23.10
N VAL A 131 1.88 -6.84 -21.95
CA VAL A 131 1.33 -5.50 -21.78
C VAL A 131 2.08 -4.76 -20.67
N TYR A 132 2.26 -3.45 -20.82
CA TYR A 132 2.81 -2.63 -19.75
C TYR A 132 1.78 -2.47 -18.63
N GLY A 133 2.16 -2.83 -17.41
CA GLY A 133 1.35 -2.62 -16.22
C GLY A 133 2.19 -2.52 -14.96
N ARG A 134 1.84 -1.57 -14.09
CA ARG A 134 2.41 -1.39 -12.75
C ARG A 134 1.32 -1.24 -11.72
N ILE A 135 1.39 -2.03 -10.64
CA ILE A 135 0.56 -1.86 -9.44
C ILE A 135 1.48 -1.47 -8.28
N ILE A 136 1.16 -0.34 -7.66
CA ILE A 136 1.76 0.11 -6.41
C ILE A 136 0.63 0.14 -5.38
N ASN A 137 0.68 -0.76 -4.41
CA ASN A 137 -0.31 -0.84 -3.34
C ASN A 137 0.25 -0.26 -2.04
N THR A 138 -0.56 0.49 -1.31
CA THR A 138 -0.15 1.09 -0.04
C THR A 138 -0.50 0.17 1.13
N SER A 139 0.50 -0.60 1.57
CA SER A 139 0.52 -1.32 2.84
C SER A 139 0.88 -0.36 3.99
N SER A 140 1.37 -0.88 5.11
CA SER A 140 1.86 -0.13 6.26
C SER A 140 2.67 -1.05 7.15
N GLU A 141 3.59 -0.47 7.92
CA GLU A 141 4.24 -1.14 9.04
C GLU A 141 3.23 -1.68 10.06
N ALA A 142 2.05 -1.06 10.19
CA ALA A 142 0.96 -1.59 11.02
C ALA A 142 0.51 -3.01 10.63
N GLY A 143 0.63 -3.37 9.34
CA GLY A 143 0.37 -4.72 8.86
C GLY A 143 1.45 -5.74 9.22
N LEU A 144 2.61 -5.27 9.67
CA LEU A 144 3.74 -6.09 10.12
C LEU A 144 3.83 -6.16 11.65
N SER A 145 3.37 -5.11 12.34
CA SER A 145 3.56 -4.94 13.78
C SER A 145 2.31 -5.24 14.62
N GLY A 146 1.12 -5.08 14.05
CA GLY A 146 -0.16 -5.21 14.75
C GLY A 146 -0.31 -4.22 15.92
N PRO A 147 -0.37 -2.89 15.66
CA PRO A 147 -0.47 -1.91 16.73
C PRO A 147 -1.74 -2.08 17.56
N ILE A 148 -1.62 -1.94 18.88
CA ILE A 148 -2.69 -2.24 19.86
C ILE A 148 -3.99 -1.44 19.63
N GLY A 149 -3.90 -0.24 19.04
CA GLY A 149 -5.04 0.63 18.76
C GLY A 149 -5.54 0.59 17.31
N GLN A 150 -4.99 -0.30 16.47
CA GLN A 150 -5.21 -0.31 15.03
C GLN A 150 -5.47 -1.72 14.49
N ALA A 151 -6.25 -2.53 15.20
CA ALA A 151 -6.52 -3.92 14.78
C ALA A 151 -7.14 -4.01 13.37
N ASN A 152 -8.12 -3.16 13.06
CA ASN A 152 -8.74 -3.02 11.74
C ASN A 152 -7.73 -2.61 10.65
N TYR A 153 -6.97 -1.55 10.90
CA TYR A 153 -6.01 -1.00 9.94
C TYR A 153 -4.83 -1.95 9.72
N GLY A 154 -4.25 -2.51 10.78
CA GLY A 154 -3.21 -3.54 10.70
C GLY A 154 -3.67 -4.76 9.90
N ALA A 155 -4.87 -5.28 10.17
CA ALA A 155 -5.44 -6.39 9.41
C ALA A 155 -5.64 -6.05 7.92
N ALA A 156 -6.17 -4.86 7.60
CA ALA A 156 -6.33 -4.42 6.22
C ALA A 156 -4.98 -4.35 5.47
N LYS A 157 -3.96 -3.77 6.09
CA LYS A 157 -2.63 -3.55 5.49
C LYS A 157 -1.84 -4.86 5.33
N ALA A 158 -1.97 -5.78 6.28
CA ALA A 158 -1.47 -7.15 6.11
C ALA A 158 -2.14 -7.86 4.92
N GLY A 159 -3.47 -7.76 4.81
CA GLY A 159 -4.24 -8.31 3.68
C GLY A 159 -3.84 -7.71 2.33
N ILE A 160 -3.58 -6.41 2.27
CA ILE A 160 -3.10 -5.72 1.06
C ILE A 160 -1.75 -6.28 0.61
N THR A 161 -0.84 -6.57 1.54
CA THR A 161 0.46 -7.19 1.21
C THR A 161 0.25 -8.56 0.54
N ALA A 162 -0.58 -9.42 1.12
CA ALA A 162 -0.89 -10.74 0.55
C ALA A 162 -1.61 -10.67 -0.81
N LEU A 163 -2.55 -9.73 -0.97
CA LEU A 163 -3.21 -9.43 -2.25
C LEU A 163 -2.18 -9.04 -3.31
N THR A 164 -1.21 -8.19 -2.95
CA THR A 164 -0.17 -7.70 -3.86
C THR A 164 0.74 -8.84 -4.33
N LEU A 165 1.16 -9.73 -3.43
CA LEU A 165 1.93 -10.93 -3.77
C LEU A 165 1.17 -11.83 -4.75
N THR A 166 -0.14 -11.99 -4.56
CA THR A 166 -0.99 -12.78 -5.46
C THR A 166 -1.12 -12.12 -6.83
N ALA A 167 -1.33 -10.80 -6.87
CA ALA A 167 -1.38 -10.05 -8.13
C ALA A 167 -0.05 -10.13 -8.89
N ALA A 168 1.09 -10.01 -8.19
CA ALA A 168 2.42 -10.15 -8.76
C ALA A 168 2.59 -11.49 -9.48
N ARG A 169 2.20 -12.60 -8.81
CA ARG A 169 2.29 -13.96 -9.38
C ARG A 169 1.34 -14.16 -10.56
N ALA A 170 0.11 -13.65 -10.47
CA ALA A 170 -0.91 -13.84 -11.49
C ALA A 170 -0.60 -13.08 -12.79
N LEU A 171 0.10 -11.95 -12.67
CA LEU A 171 0.29 -10.99 -13.76
C LEU A 171 1.72 -10.98 -14.35
N GLU A 172 2.68 -11.61 -13.69
CA GLU A 172 4.09 -11.65 -14.11
C GLU A 172 4.25 -12.08 -15.56
N ARG A 173 3.57 -13.17 -15.96
CA ARG A 173 3.62 -13.73 -17.32
C ARG A 173 3.18 -12.77 -18.42
N TYR A 174 2.48 -11.68 -18.07
CA TYR A 174 2.01 -10.66 -19.01
C TYR A 174 2.92 -9.42 -19.05
N GLY A 175 4.04 -9.42 -18.30
CA GLY A 175 4.96 -8.27 -18.22
C GLY A 175 4.57 -7.21 -17.17
N VAL A 176 3.49 -7.46 -16.44
CA VAL A 176 3.00 -6.57 -15.39
C VAL A 176 3.76 -6.84 -14.09
N ARG A 177 4.00 -5.78 -13.30
CA ARG A 177 4.65 -5.85 -12.00
C ARG A 177 3.76 -5.28 -10.91
N ALA A 178 3.72 -5.93 -9.75
CA ALA A 178 2.94 -5.49 -8.61
C ALA A 178 3.80 -5.50 -7.34
N ASN A 179 3.90 -4.36 -6.66
CA ASN A 179 4.67 -4.19 -5.43
C ASN A 179 3.87 -3.38 -4.40
N ALA A 180 4.28 -3.49 -3.14
CA ALA A 180 3.68 -2.74 -2.04
C ALA A 180 4.69 -1.78 -1.42
N ILE A 181 4.20 -0.64 -0.95
CA ILE A 181 4.95 0.31 -0.12
C ILE A 181 4.33 0.38 1.29
N ALA A 182 5.14 0.63 2.29
CA ALA A 182 4.76 0.94 3.67
C ALA A 182 5.33 2.33 4.02
N PRO A 183 4.62 3.41 3.68
CA PRO A 183 5.17 4.75 3.78
C PRO A 183 5.02 5.35 5.18
N ARG A 184 5.92 6.29 5.52
CA ARG A 184 5.67 7.35 6.50
C ARG A 184 5.79 8.70 5.80
N ALA A 185 4.78 9.53 5.92
CA ALA A 185 4.77 10.88 5.38
C ALA A 185 3.92 11.80 6.26
N ARG A 186 4.34 13.06 6.40
CA ARG A 186 3.58 14.11 7.07
C ARG A 186 2.54 14.66 6.12
N THR A 187 1.28 14.57 6.55
CA THR A 187 0.08 15.03 5.84
C THR A 187 -0.93 15.49 6.89
N ALA A 188 -2.00 16.17 6.48
CA ALA A 188 -3.08 16.51 7.40
C ALA A 188 -3.64 15.29 8.16
N MET A 189 -3.69 14.10 7.53
CA MET A 189 -4.15 12.86 8.15
C MET A 189 -3.17 12.32 9.21
N THR A 190 -1.87 12.60 9.08
CA THR A 190 -0.82 12.05 9.95
C THR A 190 -0.22 13.08 10.90
N ALA A 191 -0.70 14.32 10.87
CA ALA A 191 -0.23 15.41 11.73
C ALA A 191 -0.37 15.08 13.23
N ALA A 192 -1.45 14.39 13.62
CA ALA A 192 -1.64 13.97 15.01
C ALA A 192 -0.59 12.93 15.50
N VAL A 193 0.03 12.19 14.57
CA VAL A 193 1.03 11.14 14.88
C VAL A 193 2.45 11.70 14.79
N PHE A 194 2.73 12.54 13.79
CA PHE A 194 4.09 13.01 13.51
C PHE A 194 4.36 14.45 13.97
N GLY A 195 3.34 15.18 14.41
CA GLY A 195 3.43 16.61 14.76
C GLY A 195 3.46 17.54 13.54
N ASP A 196 3.72 18.81 13.81
CA ASP A 196 3.85 19.85 12.78
C ASP A 196 5.18 19.74 12.01
N GLU A 197 5.27 20.47 10.91
CA GLU A 197 6.51 20.57 10.13
C GLU A 197 7.63 21.18 11.00
N PRO A 198 8.84 20.59 11.01
CA PRO A 198 9.96 21.16 11.75
C PRO A 198 10.39 22.50 11.13
N GLU A 199 11.06 23.34 11.92
CA GLU A 199 11.81 24.47 11.36
C GLU A 199 12.98 23.91 10.54
N LEU A 200 12.98 24.17 9.22
CA LEU A 200 13.99 23.71 8.28
C LEU A 200 14.85 24.89 7.81
N ALA A 201 16.15 24.66 7.68
CA ALA A 201 17.03 25.63 7.02
C ALA A 201 16.72 25.68 5.50
N GLU A 202 17.07 26.79 4.86
CA GLU A 202 16.86 26.95 3.41
C GLU A 202 17.47 25.80 2.62
N GLY A 203 16.66 25.18 1.75
CA GLY A 203 17.07 24.04 0.93
C GLY A 203 17.03 22.68 1.63
N GLN A 204 16.68 22.60 2.91
CA GLN A 204 16.41 21.31 3.57
C GLN A 204 15.00 20.80 3.24
N ILE A 205 14.88 19.47 3.16
CA ILE A 205 13.62 18.78 2.91
C ILE A 205 13.15 18.17 4.22
N ASP A 206 11.87 18.31 4.58
CA ASP A 206 11.27 17.63 5.73
C ASP A 206 11.61 16.12 5.66
N PRO A 207 12.19 15.52 6.71
CA PRO A 207 12.42 14.08 6.78
C PRO A 207 11.17 13.23 6.56
N LEU A 208 9.98 13.78 6.79
CA LEU A 208 8.70 13.13 6.52
C LEU A 208 7.95 13.75 5.32
N SER A 209 8.63 14.49 4.45
CA SER A 209 8.04 14.99 3.21
C SER A 209 7.46 13.83 2.38
N PRO A 210 6.22 13.95 1.85
CA PRO A 210 5.67 12.97 0.91
C PRO A 210 6.56 12.72 -0.31
N GLU A 211 7.40 13.68 -0.71
CA GLU A 211 8.28 13.57 -1.90
C GLU A 211 9.30 12.42 -1.79
N HIS A 212 9.69 12.04 -0.57
CA HIS A 212 10.51 10.85 -0.34
C HIS A 212 9.83 9.58 -0.83
N VAL A 213 8.53 9.44 -0.53
CA VAL A 213 7.69 8.31 -0.96
C VAL A 213 7.43 8.38 -2.46
N VAL A 214 7.09 9.57 -2.97
CA VAL A 214 6.82 9.81 -4.39
C VAL A 214 7.98 9.38 -5.28
N THR A 215 9.22 9.60 -4.83
CA THR A 215 10.42 9.19 -5.57
C THR A 215 10.45 7.68 -5.82
N LEU A 216 10.12 6.86 -4.81
CA LEU A 216 10.01 5.41 -4.97
C LEU A 216 8.81 5.03 -5.85
N VAL A 217 7.66 5.68 -5.67
CA VAL A 217 6.45 5.43 -6.49
C VAL A 217 6.73 5.68 -7.97
N ARG A 218 7.45 6.75 -8.31
CA ARG A 218 7.87 7.04 -9.69
C ARG A 218 8.78 5.95 -10.26
N PHE A 219 9.74 5.45 -9.48
CA PHE A 219 10.57 4.32 -9.89
C PHE A 219 9.72 3.07 -10.17
N LEU A 220 8.87 2.67 -9.21
CA LEU A 220 7.99 1.50 -9.32
C LEU A 220 6.95 1.63 -10.44
N ALA A 221 6.60 2.85 -10.83
CA ALA A 221 5.69 3.13 -11.93
C ALA A 221 6.37 3.15 -13.31
N SER A 222 7.71 3.08 -13.38
CA SER A 222 8.50 3.25 -14.61
C SER A 222 9.01 1.92 -15.21
N PRO A 223 9.50 1.94 -16.47
CA PRO A 223 10.20 0.79 -17.06
C PRO A 223 11.44 0.34 -16.27
N ALA A 224 12.09 1.23 -15.51
CA ALA A 224 13.28 0.89 -14.74
C ALA A 224 13.01 -0.14 -13.63
N SER A 225 11.74 -0.29 -13.21
CA SER A 225 11.33 -1.29 -12.22
C SER A 225 10.91 -2.64 -12.83
N GLU A 226 11.24 -2.91 -14.08
CA GLU A 226 10.85 -4.16 -14.76
C GLU A 226 11.27 -5.42 -14.00
N ALA A 227 12.42 -5.43 -13.32
CA ALA A 227 12.87 -6.58 -12.53
C ALA A 227 12.25 -6.64 -11.11
N VAL A 228 11.46 -5.65 -10.69
CA VAL A 228 10.94 -5.54 -9.31
C VAL A 228 9.51 -6.03 -9.26
N ASN A 229 9.27 -7.21 -8.68
CA ASN A 229 7.93 -7.79 -8.58
C ASN A 229 7.71 -8.50 -7.24
N GLY A 230 6.52 -8.34 -6.65
CA GLY A 230 6.13 -9.02 -5.41
C GLY A 230 6.94 -8.59 -4.19
N GLN A 231 7.42 -7.34 -4.17
CA GLN A 231 8.25 -6.79 -3.09
C GLN A 231 7.44 -5.88 -2.16
N LEU A 232 7.91 -5.75 -0.91
CA LEU A 232 7.43 -4.78 0.06
C LEU A 232 8.58 -3.84 0.46
N PHE A 233 8.35 -2.54 0.35
CA PHE A 233 9.32 -1.51 0.71
C PHE A 233 8.79 -0.62 1.83
N ILE A 234 9.53 -0.47 2.92
CA ILE A 234 9.31 0.62 3.88
C ILE A 234 10.02 1.86 3.33
N VAL A 235 9.35 3.01 3.30
CA VAL A 235 9.90 4.24 2.69
C VAL A 235 9.48 5.49 3.46
N TYR A 236 10.48 6.27 3.86
CA TYR A 236 10.35 7.61 4.44
C TYR A 236 11.73 8.25 4.52
N GLY A 237 11.78 9.59 4.53
CA GLY A 237 13.06 10.30 4.49
C GLY A 237 13.95 9.84 3.33
N PRO A 238 15.28 9.97 3.45
CA PRO A 238 16.21 9.50 2.43
C PRO A 238 16.43 7.98 2.44
N THR A 239 15.52 7.18 3.00
CA THR A 239 15.70 5.74 3.24
C THR A 239 14.61 4.91 2.56
N VAL A 240 15.04 3.84 1.89
CA VAL A 240 14.16 2.77 1.38
C VAL A 240 14.66 1.44 1.91
N THR A 241 13.82 0.72 2.64
CA THR A 241 14.15 -0.60 3.20
C THR A 241 13.38 -1.67 2.46
N LEU A 242 14.10 -2.60 1.82
CA LEU A 242 13.50 -3.83 1.27
C LEU A 242 13.24 -4.82 2.39
N VAL A 243 11.99 -5.27 2.53
CA VAL A 243 11.57 -6.20 3.59
C VAL A 243 11.86 -7.64 3.17
N ALA A 244 12.57 -8.39 4.02
CA ALA A 244 12.78 -9.82 3.83
C ALA A 244 11.51 -10.62 4.15
N ALA A 245 11.31 -11.76 3.49
CA ALA A 245 10.21 -12.67 3.80
C ALA A 245 10.38 -13.29 5.21
N PRO A 246 9.28 -13.62 5.91
CA PRO A 246 9.35 -14.36 7.16
C PRO A 246 10.10 -15.68 7.01
N THR A 247 10.88 -16.04 8.02
CA THR A 247 11.60 -17.31 8.09
C THR A 247 11.14 -18.12 9.30
N ALA A 248 11.36 -19.44 9.27
CA ALA A 248 11.08 -20.29 10.41
C ALA A 248 12.14 -20.05 11.50
N GLU A 249 11.74 -19.47 12.63
CA GLU A 249 12.64 -19.29 13.76
C GLU A 249 13.08 -20.63 14.37
N ARG A 250 12.11 -21.52 14.59
CA ARG A 250 12.33 -22.83 15.21
C ARG A 250 11.38 -23.87 14.63
N ARG A 251 11.90 -25.08 14.40
CA ARG A 251 11.10 -26.28 14.09
C ARG A 251 11.12 -27.19 15.31
N PHE A 252 9.95 -27.67 15.70
CA PHE A 252 9.78 -28.66 16.76
C PHE A 252 9.32 -29.96 16.10
N GLU A 253 10.13 -30.99 16.22
CA GLU A 253 9.88 -32.30 15.61
C GLU A 253 9.62 -33.32 16.71
N ALA A 254 8.54 -34.09 16.56
CA ALA A 254 8.25 -35.20 17.47
C ALA A 254 9.31 -36.29 17.32
N ARG A 255 9.48 -37.11 18.36
CA ARG A 255 10.39 -38.27 18.32
C ARG A 255 9.79 -39.48 17.60
N ALA A 256 8.48 -39.45 17.36
CA ALA A 256 7.70 -40.46 16.66
C ALA A 256 6.99 -39.83 15.44
N ASP A 257 6.00 -40.54 14.88
CA ASP A 257 5.17 -40.07 13.76
C ASP A 257 4.18 -38.95 14.16
N ALA A 258 3.86 -38.84 15.45
CA ALA A 258 3.02 -37.79 16.01
C ALA A 258 3.56 -37.29 17.36
N TRP A 259 3.16 -36.07 17.74
CA TRP A 259 3.38 -35.54 19.08
C TRP A 259 2.48 -36.23 20.10
N ASP A 260 3.05 -36.70 21.19
CA ASP A 260 2.30 -36.86 22.42
C ASP A 260 1.96 -35.46 23.01
N PRO A 261 0.72 -35.21 23.48
CA PRO A 261 0.33 -33.90 24.01
C PRO A 261 1.17 -33.42 25.21
N ALA A 262 1.62 -34.33 26.09
CA ALA A 262 2.44 -33.97 27.23
C ALA A 262 3.86 -33.58 26.78
N ASP A 263 4.45 -34.35 25.86
CA ASP A 263 5.77 -34.07 25.29
C ASP A 263 5.79 -32.71 24.57
N LEU A 264 4.75 -32.39 23.79
CA LEU A 264 4.65 -31.09 23.10
C LEU A 264 4.52 -29.94 24.11
N SER A 265 3.66 -30.12 25.12
CA SER A 265 3.44 -29.12 26.18
C SER A 265 4.74 -28.80 26.92
N GLU A 266 5.47 -29.83 27.34
CA GLU A 266 6.75 -29.65 28.03
C GLU A 266 7.79 -28.99 27.13
N THR A 267 7.87 -29.41 25.86
CA THR A 267 8.80 -28.86 24.87
C THR A 267 8.55 -27.36 24.65
N LEU A 268 7.30 -26.98 24.38
CA LEU A 268 6.96 -25.58 24.12
C LEU A 268 7.09 -24.72 25.38
N ARG A 269 6.59 -25.19 26.53
CA ARG A 269 6.73 -24.46 27.79
C ARG A 269 8.20 -24.17 28.11
N SER A 270 9.06 -25.18 27.95
CA SER A 270 10.50 -25.03 28.20
C SER A 270 11.15 -24.05 27.20
N TYR A 271 10.75 -24.09 25.92
CA TYR A 271 11.27 -23.15 24.92
C TYR A 271 10.88 -21.69 25.20
N PHE A 272 9.67 -21.46 25.70
CA PHE A 272 9.12 -20.13 25.94
C PHE A 272 9.39 -19.58 27.36
N ALA A 273 9.88 -20.39 28.30
CA ALA A 273 9.99 -20.03 29.73
C ALA A 273 10.82 -18.75 29.98
N ASP A 274 11.96 -18.61 29.32
CA ASP A 274 12.89 -17.47 29.48
C ASP A 274 13.00 -16.61 28.22
N ARG A 275 11.98 -16.67 27.34
CA ARG A 275 11.98 -15.94 26.07
C ARG A 275 11.66 -14.46 26.31
N ASP A 276 12.36 -13.58 25.58
CA ASP A 276 12.01 -12.17 25.49
C ASP A 276 10.52 -11.99 25.12
N PRO A 277 9.71 -11.31 25.96
CA PRO A 277 8.28 -11.13 25.73
C PRO A 277 7.96 -10.32 24.47
N ASN A 278 8.89 -9.49 23.98
CA ASN A 278 8.72 -8.71 22.76
C ASN A 278 9.04 -9.51 21.49
N ARG A 279 9.70 -10.67 21.63
CA ARG A 279 10.10 -11.50 20.48
C ARG A 279 8.96 -12.39 20.00
N GLY A 280 8.18 -11.88 19.07
CA GLY A 280 7.07 -12.58 18.41
C GLY A 280 7.17 -12.60 16.89
N PHE A 281 6.02 -12.72 16.22
CA PHE A 281 5.91 -12.57 14.76
C PHE A 281 5.83 -11.10 14.32
N SER A 282 5.57 -10.18 15.25
CA SER A 282 5.56 -8.74 15.03
C SER A 282 6.94 -8.25 14.61
N ALA A 283 7.03 -7.52 13.49
CA ALA A 283 8.30 -7.07 12.92
C ALA A 283 8.68 -5.65 13.37
N THR A 284 8.65 -5.38 14.68
CA THR A 284 8.94 -4.06 15.25
C THR A 284 10.36 -3.55 14.98
N GLU A 285 11.33 -4.46 14.90
CA GLU A 285 12.74 -4.13 14.64
C GLU A 285 12.96 -3.45 13.28
N LEU A 286 12.09 -3.71 12.29
CA LEU A 286 12.16 -3.07 10.96
C LEU A 286 11.77 -1.59 10.98
N MET A 287 11.11 -1.14 12.05
CA MET A 287 10.56 0.22 12.14
C MET A 287 11.59 1.26 12.61
N GLY A 288 12.84 0.85 12.91
CA GLY A 288 13.93 1.76 13.28
C GLY A 288 13.69 2.56 14.56
N VAL A 289 12.67 2.19 15.34
CA VAL A 289 12.42 2.74 16.68
C VAL A 289 13.20 1.84 17.64
N THR A 290 14.49 2.11 17.80
CA THR A 290 15.18 1.71 19.03
C THR A 290 14.60 2.56 20.16
N ASP A 291 14.21 1.90 21.26
CA ASP A 291 13.71 2.51 22.50
C ASP A 291 14.47 3.79 22.92
#